data_AF-A0A7G9NZ85-F1
#
_entry.id   AF-A0A7G9NZ85-F1
#
_cell.length_a   1.000
_cell.length_b   1.000
_cell.length_c   1.000
_cell.angle_alpha   90.00
_cell.angle_beta   90.00
_cell.angle_gamma   90.00
#
_symmetry.space_group_name_H-M   'P 1'
#
loop_
_entity.id
_entity.type
_entity.pdbx_description
1 polymer ?
#
loop_
_entity_poly.entity_id
_entity_poly.type
_entity_poly.pdbx_seq_one_letter_code
_entity_poly.pdbx_strand_id
1 'polypeptide(L)'
;MTTYYIALTGNDSTGDGSNGNPWRTPEPFHNIAVEGQDSLILKNGTWDYNDTASFPAGNQFQFGFTYQGESRSGCVLSDDGSNWTNEQFGADGKTTIVKDMTLMGIVKTTNENIAGATLAGTVIFDSIQFNDIDVSNGTSSNAPFMGRDGTGVSNASFDVTFQFCEFYNIFKTTTNGFVFGHRRASDASNDSTIRFVNSTYHCDQTGAAVPLAVILTGISISTYYHYYARNMIFFNDSGATYTLIETASEISQDDDYSDYYLMTNPPTLGGNSITSDPLFMDSSSNNYNLRPTSPCINAGTAVV
;
A
#
# COMPACT_ATOMS: atom_id res chain seq x y z
N MET A 1 -25.55 3.56 -4.54
CA MET A 1 -24.46 3.65 -3.57
C MET A 1 -25.07 3.61 -2.19
N THR A 2 -25.09 2.40 -1.63
CA THR A 2 -25.44 2.11 -0.26
C THR A 2 -24.15 1.90 0.53
N THR A 3 -24.19 2.26 1.81
CA THR A 3 -23.07 2.08 2.74
C THR A 3 -23.50 1.10 3.81
N TYR A 4 -22.70 0.06 3.98
CA TYR A 4 -22.90 -0.98 4.98
C TYR A 4 -21.80 -0.91 6.04
N TYR A 5 -22.05 -1.53 7.19
CA TYR A 5 -21.17 -1.45 8.34
C TYR A 5 -20.88 -2.84 8.91
N ILE A 6 -19.60 -3.07 9.26
CA ILE A 6 -19.19 -4.16 10.13
C ILE A 6 -18.59 -3.61 11.43
N ALA A 7 -18.80 -4.33 12.53
CA ALA A 7 -18.22 -3.98 13.83
C ALA A 7 -17.72 -5.22 14.58
N LEU A 8 -16.75 -5.03 15.46
CA LEU A 8 -16.25 -6.09 16.34
C LEU A 8 -17.34 -6.71 17.24
N THR A 9 -18.40 -5.94 17.50
CA THR A 9 -19.58 -6.36 18.27
C THR A 9 -20.80 -6.67 17.40
N GLY A 10 -20.64 -6.70 16.08
CA GLY A 10 -21.73 -6.95 15.13
C GLY A 10 -22.22 -8.39 15.16
N ASN A 11 -23.26 -8.69 14.37
CA ASN A 11 -23.83 -10.03 14.29
C ASN A 11 -24.36 -10.32 12.88
N ASP A 12 -23.90 -11.37 12.21
CA ASP A 12 -24.31 -11.68 10.83
C ASP A 12 -25.72 -12.27 10.73
N SER A 13 -26.24 -12.85 11.83
CA SER A 13 -27.59 -13.44 11.87
C SER A 13 -28.69 -12.43 12.18
N THR A 14 -28.38 -11.37 12.92
CA THR A 14 -29.37 -10.34 13.34
C THR A 14 -29.05 -8.94 12.84
N GLY A 15 -27.82 -8.69 12.38
CA GLY A 15 -27.39 -7.44 11.78
C GLY A 15 -28.04 -7.24 10.42
N ASP A 16 -28.31 -5.98 10.08
CA ASP A 16 -28.84 -5.58 8.76
C ASP A 16 -27.82 -4.76 7.95
N GLY A 17 -26.59 -4.66 8.46
CA GLY A 17 -25.51 -3.90 7.84
C GLY A 17 -25.68 -2.40 7.98
N SER A 18 -26.69 -1.90 8.68
CA SER A 18 -26.82 -0.49 9.00
C SER A 18 -25.84 -0.07 10.09
N ASN A 19 -25.61 1.25 10.20
CA ASN A 19 -24.74 1.82 11.24
C ASN A 19 -25.17 1.43 12.66
N GLY A 20 -26.49 1.34 12.92
CA GLY A 20 -27.03 1.01 14.24
C GLY A 20 -27.09 -0.48 14.54
N ASN A 21 -26.98 -1.34 13.52
CA ASN A 21 -27.07 -2.79 13.65
C ASN A 21 -26.11 -3.48 12.65
N PRO A 22 -24.78 -3.29 12.83
CA PRO A 22 -23.78 -3.74 11.88
C PRO A 22 -23.63 -5.26 11.87
N TRP A 23 -23.11 -5.78 10.76
CA TRP A 23 -22.66 -7.17 10.67
C TRP A 23 -21.35 -7.38 11.43
N ARG A 24 -21.00 -8.64 11.68
CA ARG A 24 -19.72 -9.03 12.28
C ARG A 24 -18.63 -9.20 11.23
N THR A 25 -18.97 -9.80 10.09
CA THR A 25 -18.04 -10.17 9.02
C THR A 25 -18.39 -9.48 7.70
N PRO A 26 -17.50 -9.44 6.70
CA PRO A 26 -17.80 -8.85 5.40
C PRO A 26 -18.68 -9.72 4.50
N GLU A 27 -18.94 -11.00 4.83
CA GLU A 27 -19.70 -11.91 3.96
C GLU A 27 -21.11 -11.42 3.61
N PRO A 28 -21.95 -10.94 4.56
CA PRO A 28 -23.28 -10.45 4.21
C PRO A 28 -23.24 -9.27 3.23
N PHE A 29 -22.20 -8.43 3.31
CA PHE A 29 -21.96 -7.34 2.36
C PHE A 29 -21.70 -7.91 0.96
N HIS A 30 -20.75 -8.84 0.81
CA HIS A 30 -20.41 -9.43 -0.50
C HIS A 30 -21.60 -10.13 -1.18
N ASN A 31 -22.54 -10.65 -0.40
CA ASN A 31 -23.72 -11.33 -0.92
C ASN A 31 -24.79 -10.39 -1.51
N ILE A 32 -24.81 -9.11 -1.11
CA ILE A 32 -25.88 -8.18 -1.50
C ILE A 32 -25.39 -6.89 -2.16
N ALA A 33 -24.13 -6.53 -1.98
CA ALA A 33 -23.56 -5.29 -2.47
C ALA A 33 -23.32 -5.33 -3.98
N VAL A 34 -23.44 -4.17 -4.61
CA VAL A 34 -23.12 -4.00 -6.03
C VAL A 34 -21.66 -3.55 -6.17
N GLU A 35 -20.85 -4.39 -6.82
CA GLU A 35 -19.46 -4.09 -7.18
C GLU A 35 -19.33 -2.74 -7.91
N GLY A 36 -18.28 -1.99 -7.58
CA GLY A 36 -18.00 -0.67 -8.13
C GLY A 36 -18.96 0.44 -7.68
N GLN A 37 -19.95 0.14 -6.83
CA GLN A 37 -20.97 1.12 -6.41
C GLN A 37 -21.14 1.23 -4.89
N ASP A 38 -21.14 0.11 -4.17
CA ASP A 38 -21.42 0.09 -2.74
C ASP A 38 -20.13 0.03 -1.91
N SER A 39 -20.26 0.40 -0.64
CA SER A 39 -19.12 0.52 0.29
C SER A 39 -19.36 -0.22 1.60
N LEU A 40 -18.29 -0.77 2.16
CA LEU A 40 -18.26 -1.38 3.48
C LEU A 40 -17.41 -0.52 4.42
N ILE A 41 -18.03 -0.04 5.50
CA ILE A 41 -17.34 0.69 6.57
C ILE A 41 -17.03 -0.28 7.72
N LEU A 42 -15.74 -0.36 8.07
CA LEU A 42 -15.25 -1.00 9.27
C LEU A 42 -15.32 -0.02 10.43
N LYS A 43 -16.08 -0.35 11.47
CA LYS A 43 -16.10 0.45 12.71
C LYS A 43 -14.74 0.52 13.36
N ASN A 44 -14.50 1.60 14.11
CA ASN A 44 -13.29 1.77 14.88
C ASN A 44 -13.05 0.55 15.80
N GLY A 45 -11.80 0.11 15.85
CA GLY A 45 -11.36 -1.12 16.49
C GLY A 45 -10.09 -1.65 15.82
N THR A 46 -9.47 -2.64 16.47
CA THR A 46 -8.38 -3.41 15.90
C THR A 46 -8.95 -4.70 15.33
N TRP A 47 -8.89 -4.80 14.01
CA TRP A 47 -9.31 -5.91 13.20
C TRP A 47 -8.09 -6.77 12.92
N ASP A 48 -7.92 -7.84 13.69
CA ASP A 48 -6.91 -8.84 13.40
C ASP A 48 -7.36 -9.68 12.21
N TYR A 49 -6.57 -9.68 11.14
CA TYR A 49 -6.89 -10.43 9.93
C TYR A 49 -6.98 -11.94 10.14
N ASN A 50 -6.33 -12.43 11.19
CA ASN A 50 -6.30 -13.84 11.55
C ASN A 50 -7.40 -14.23 12.54
N ASP A 51 -8.16 -13.24 13.05
CA ASP A 51 -9.36 -13.51 13.84
C ASP A 51 -10.44 -14.10 12.94
N THR A 52 -10.57 -15.43 12.94
CA THR A 52 -11.60 -16.16 12.20
C THR A 52 -13.03 -15.76 12.55
N ALA A 53 -13.28 -15.06 13.66
CA ALA A 53 -14.58 -14.49 13.97
C ALA A 53 -14.88 -13.22 13.19
N SER A 54 -13.85 -12.47 12.79
CA SER A 54 -13.95 -11.25 11.99
C SER A 54 -13.75 -11.54 10.49
N PHE A 55 -12.80 -12.43 10.16
CA PHE A 55 -12.43 -12.84 8.80
C PHE A 55 -12.34 -14.37 8.70
N PRO A 56 -13.49 -15.07 8.69
CA PRO A 56 -13.48 -16.52 8.47
C PRO A 56 -12.87 -16.86 7.11
N ALA A 57 -12.29 -18.06 6.99
CA ALA A 57 -11.66 -18.51 5.75
C ALA A 57 -12.65 -18.45 4.57
N GLY A 58 -12.26 -17.78 3.49
CA GLY A 58 -13.11 -17.53 2.32
C GLY A 58 -13.94 -16.25 2.38
N ASN A 59 -14.01 -15.59 3.55
CA ASN A 59 -14.72 -14.33 3.78
C ASN A 59 -13.74 -13.17 4.02
N GLN A 60 -12.69 -13.15 3.19
CA GLN A 60 -11.72 -12.08 3.11
C GLN A 60 -12.25 -10.95 2.21
N PHE A 61 -11.55 -9.82 2.14
CA PHE A 61 -11.95 -8.75 1.22
C PHE A 61 -11.94 -9.24 -0.23
N GLN A 62 -13.01 -8.91 -0.95
CA GLN A 62 -13.19 -9.22 -2.36
C GLN A 62 -12.86 -8.02 -3.26
N PHE A 63 -12.46 -8.30 -4.49
CA PHE A 63 -12.05 -7.29 -5.47
C PHE A 63 -13.25 -6.56 -6.06
N GLY A 64 -13.10 -5.28 -6.37
CA GLY A 64 -14.13 -4.46 -6.99
C GLY A 64 -15.01 -3.67 -6.03
N PHE A 65 -14.68 -3.66 -4.73
CA PHE A 65 -15.46 -2.94 -3.72
C PHE A 65 -14.66 -1.80 -3.09
N THR A 66 -15.38 -0.92 -2.38
CA THR A 66 -14.78 0.10 -1.52
C THR A 66 -14.82 -0.36 -0.06
N TYR A 67 -13.65 -0.48 0.56
CA TYR A 67 -13.47 -0.74 1.98
C TYR A 67 -12.98 0.54 2.66
N GLN A 68 -13.66 0.95 3.72
CA GLN A 68 -13.38 2.19 4.42
C GLN A 68 -13.31 1.96 5.92
N GLY A 69 -12.32 2.51 6.61
CA GLY A 69 -12.35 2.61 8.06
C GLY A 69 -13.24 3.77 8.50
N GLU A 70 -13.92 3.63 9.65
CA GLU A 70 -14.69 4.73 10.23
C GLU A 70 -13.82 5.95 10.54
N SER A 71 -12.54 5.71 10.86
CA SER A 71 -11.52 6.75 10.91
C SER A 71 -10.13 6.16 10.69
N ARG A 72 -9.24 6.96 10.09
CA ARG A 72 -7.87 6.58 9.75
C ARG A 72 -7.08 6.00 10.92
N SER A 73 -7.12 6.66 12.08
CA SER A 73 -6.40 6.23 13.28
C SER A 73 -7.22 5.33 14.21
N GLY A 74 -8.54 5.27 14.05
CA GLY A 74 -9.42 4.46 14.90
C GLY A 74 -9.73 3.08 14.35
N CYS A 75 -9.59 2.85 13.04
CA CYS A 75 -9.75 1.56 12.40
C CYS A 75 -8.38 1.00 12.01
N VAL A 76 -7.93 -0.02 12.73
CA VAL A 76 -6.63 -0.67 12.49
C VAL A 76 -6.88 -2.08 11.97
N LEU A 77 -6.40 -2.37 10.77
CA LEU A 77 -6.33 -3.72 10.24
C LEU A 77 -4.91 -4.24 10.50
N SER A 78 -4.78 -5.20 11.39
CA SER A 78 -3.49 -5.70 11.85
C SER A 78 -3.23 -7.13 11.43
N ASP A 79 -1.95 -7.43 11.29
CA ASP A 79 -1.42 -8.79 11.38
C ASP A 79 -0.65 -8.88 12.71
N ASP A 80 -1.01 -9.80 13.59
CA ASP A 80 -0.28 -10.02 14.85
C ASP A 80 0.94 -10.94 14.70
N GLY A 81 1.43 -11.10 13.47
CA GLY A 81 2.57 -11.95 13.11
C GLY A 81 2.16 -13.30 12.53
N SER A 82 0.92 -13.42 12.05
CA SER A 82 0.42 -14.60 11.36
C SER A 82 0.16 -14.30 9.88
N ASN A 83 0.99 -14.92 9.05
CA ASN A 83 1.05 -14.86 7.59
C ASN A 83 -0.25 -14.39 6.91
N TRP A 84 -0.26 -13.13 6.43
CA TRP A 84 -1.19 -12.73 5.38
C TRP A 84 -0.91 -13.57 4.13
N THR A 85 -1.67 -14.64 3.97
CA THR A 85 -1.63 -15.51 2.79
C THR A 85 -2.73 -15.10 1.82
N ASN A 86 -2.41 -14.97 0.53
CA ASN A 86 -3.26 -14.55 -0.60
C ASN A 86 -3.46 -13.03 -0.78
N GLU A 87 -3.72 -12.65 -2.03
CA GLU A 87 -3.98 -11.28 -2.51
C GLU A 87 -5.22 -10.67 -1.85
N GLN A 88 -5.02 -9.97 -0.73
CA GLN A 88 -6.12 -9.40 0.08
C GLN A 88 -6.76 -8.18 -0.56
N PHE A 89 -5.98 -7.40 -1.30
CA PHE A 89 -6.43 -6.19 -1.98
C PHE A 89 -6.11 -6.29 -3.46
N GLY A 90 -6.89 -7.08 -4.19
CA GLY A 90 -6.71 -7.24 -5.63
C GLY A 90 -7.75 -6.55 -6.48
N ALA A 91 -7.56 -6.62 -7.79
CA ALA A 91 -8.32 -5.81 -8.73
C ALA A 91 -8.65 -6.52 -10.04
N ASP A 92 -8.67 -7.86 -10.10
CA ASP A 92 -8.87 -8.65 -11.33
C ASP A 92 -9.96 -8.16 -12.31
N GLY A 93 -9.64 -7.26 -13.24
CA GLY A 93 -10.62 -6.64 -14.15
C GLY A 93 -11.46 -5.53 -13.53
N LYS A 94 -11.17 -5.13 -12.28
CA LYS A 94 -12.01 -4.28 -11.43
C LYS A 94 -11.20 -3.12 -10.81
N THR A 95 -11.89 -2.28 -10.04
CA THR A 95 -11.29 -1.25 -9.20
C THR A 95 -11.62 -1.51 -7.74
N THR A 96 -10.60 -1.66 -6.91
CA THR A 96 -10.73 -1.78 -5.46
C THR A 96 -10.24 -0.51 -4.80
N ILE A 97 -11.01 0.02 -3.85
CA ILE A 97 -10.66 1.23 -3.09
C ILE A 97 -10.56 0.86 -1.63
N VAL A 98 -9.45 1.23 -0.99
CA VAL A 98 -9.22 1.06 0.45
C VAL A 98 -8.93 2.43 1.03
N LYS A 99 -9.68 2.86 2.04
CA LYS A 99 -9.50 4.22 2.57
C LYS A 99 -9.75 4.40 4.06
N ASP A 100 -9.18 5.47 4.60
CA ASP A 100 -9.40 5.95 5.98
C ASP A 100 -9.19 4.88 7.06
N MET A 101 -8.10 4.11 6.97
CA MET A 101 -7.72 3.11 7.98
C MET A 101 -6.20 3.00 8.12
N THR A 102 -5.76 2.28 9.16
CA THR A 102 -4.37 1.90 9.37
C THR A 102 -4.18 0.43 9.01
N LEU A 103 -3.16 0.13 8.22
CA LEU A 103 -2.61 -1.22 8.02
C LEU A 103 -1.36 -1.35 8.89
N MET A 104 -1.34 -2.30 9.82
CA MET A 104 -0.29 -2.35 10.85
C MET A 104 0.31 -3.74 11.03
N GLY A 105 1.64 -3.79 11.20
CA GLY A 105 2.34 -4.99 11.64
C GLY A 105 2.35 -6.12 10.61
N ILE A 106 2.06 -5.81 9.35
CA ILE A 106 1.91 -6.85 8.33
C ILE A 106 3.26 -7.46 8.00
N VAL A 107 3.37 -8.78 8.13
CA VAL A 107 4.58 -9.53 7.83
C VAL A 107 4.35 -10.40 6.60
N LYS A 108 5.08 -10.09 5.53
CA LYS A 108 5.13 -10.96 4.36
C LYS A 108 6.01 -12.16 4.67
N THR A 109 5.48 -13.38 4.51
CA THR A 109 6.27 -14.61 4.72
C THR A 109 6.16 -15.60 3.58
N THR A 110 5.16 -15.45 2.70
CA THR A 110 4.93 -16.31 1.53
C THR A 110 5.29 -15.60 0.23
N ASN A 111 5.09 -16.28 -0.89
CA ASN A 111 5.27 -15.73 -2.24
C ASN A 111 4.05 -14.95 -2.75
N GLU A 112 3.06 -14.69 -1.91
CA GLU A 112 1.87 -13.97 -2.32
C GLU A 112 2.07 -12.46 -2.15
N ASN A 113 1.33 -11.70 -2.96
CA ASN A 113 1.23 -10.26 -2.83
C ASN A 113 0.09 -9.95 -1.87
N ILE A 114 0.19 -8.85 -1.13
CA ILE A 114 -0.93 -8.36 -0.31
C ILE A 114 -1.93 -7.63 -1.18
N ALA A 115 -1.45 -6.85 -2.13
CA ALA A 115 -2.25 -6.29 -3.19
C ALA A 115 -1.74 -6.78 -4.54
N GLY A 116 -2.59 -7.42 -5.33
CA GLY A 116 -2.18 -7.99 -6.62
C GLY A 116 -3.32 -8.23 -7.57
N ALA A 117 -2.99 -8.54 -8.82
CA ALA A 117 -4.00 -8.88 -9.80
C ALA A 117 -3.46 -9.88 -10.82
N THR A 118 -4.28 -10.88 -11.09
CA THR A 118 -4.17 -11.83 -12.21
C THR A 118 -4.54 -11.16 -13.53
N LEU A 119 -5.59 -10.31 -13.53
CA LEU A 119 -6.08 -9.54 -14.68
C LEU A 119 -5.75 -8.04 -14.56
N ALA A 120 -6.04 -7.27 -15.62
CA ALA A 120 -5.78 -5.83 -15.59
C ALA A 120 -6.71 -5.16 -14.58
N GLY A 121 -6.21 -4.29 -13.72
CA GLY A 121 -7.00 -3.79 -12.59
C GLY A 121 -6.39 -2.58 -11.91
N THR A 122 -7.19 -1.92 -11.07
CA THR A 122 -6.76 -0.76 -10.29
C THR A 122 -7.01 -0.95 -8.79
N VAL A 123 -6.00 -0.64 -7.98
CA VAL A 123 -6.14 -0.52 -6.53
C VAL A 123 -5.86 0.93 -6.12
N ILE A 124 -6.75 1.54 -5.35
CA ILE A 124 -6.59 2.89 -4.82
C ILE A 124 -6.53 2.82 -3.31
N PHE A 125 -5.43 3.27 -2.73
CA PHE A 125 -5.28 3.54 -1.32
C PHE A 125 -5.42 5.04 -1.10
N ASP A 126 -6.42 5.44 -0.33
CA ASP A 126 -6.74 6.84 -0.05
C ASP A 126 -6.73 7.07 1.45
N SER A 127 -5.87 7.98 1.94
CA SER A 127 -5.84 8.31 3.38
C SER A 127 -5.52 7.09 4.26
N ILE A 128 -4.55 6.26 3.84
CA ILE A 128 -4.10 5.07 4.58
C ILE A 128 -2.86 5.38 5.41
N GLN A 129 -2.74 4.78 6.60
CA GLN A 129 -1.49 4.67 7.35
C GLN A 129 -0.94 3.26 7.22
N PHE A 130 0.25 3.10 6.65
CA PHE A 130 0.96 1.83 6.60
C PHE A 130 2.04 1.87 7.69
N ASN A 131 1.90 1.06 8.73
CA ASN A 131 2.79 1.09 9.88
C ASN A 131 3.45 -0.27 10.09
N ASP A 132 4.78 -0.26 10.26
CA ASP A 132 5.56 -1.43 10.65
C ASP A 132 5.33 -2.63 9.71
N ILE A 133 5.53 -2.40 8.42
CA ILE A 133 5.30 -3.43 7.39
C ILE A 133 6.62 -4.09 7.05
N ASP A 134 6.74 -5.39 7.35
CA ASP A 134 7.88 -6.21 6.96
C ASP A 134 7.63 -6.85 5.59
N VAL A 135 8.32 -6.33 4.57
CA VAL A 135 8.24 -6.84 3.18
C VAL A 135 9.30 -7.90 2.87
N SER A 136 9.98 -8.43 3.89
CA SER A 136 10.94 -9.53 3.73
C SER A 136 10.30 -10.71 3.02
N ASN A 137 11.02 -11.34 2.09
CA ASN A 137 10.67 -12.68 1.66
C ASN A 137 11.64 -13.69 2.30
N GLY A 138 11.09 -14.65 3.03
CA GLY A 138 11.85 -15.77 3.62
C GLY A 138 12.35 -16.77 2.58
N THR A 139 11.96 -16.65 1.30
CA THR A 139 12.33 -17.57 0.22
C THR A 139 13.16 -16.89 -0.87
N SER A 140 13.72 -17.68 -1.80
CA SER A 140 14.49 -17.18 -2.97
C SER A 140 13.63 -16.48 -4.03
N SER A 141 12.38 -16.19 -3.71
CA SER A 141 11.37 -15.74 -4.64
C SER A 141 11.12 -14.24 -4.44
N ASN A 142 11.21 -13.48 -5.52
CA ASN A 142 11.10 -12.03 -5.51
C ASN A 142 9.63 -11.63 -5.69
N ALA A 143 8.77 -11.92 -4.70
CA ALA A 143 7.36 -11.51 -4.75
C ALA A 143 7.19 -10.15 -4.05
N PRO A 144 6.53 -9.16 -4.67
CA PRO A 144 6.31 -7.85 -4.08
C PRO A 144 5.28 -7.88 -2.94
N PHE A 145 5.35 -6.90 -2.04
CA PHE A 145 4.25 -6.64 -1.10
C PHE A 145 2.99 -6.17 -1.85
N MET A 146 3.16 -5.31 -2.85
CA MET A 146 2.10 -4.95 -3.79
C MET A 146 2.59 -5.03 -5.24
N GLY A 147 1.82 -5.72 -6.06
CA GLY A 147 2.20 -5.99 -7.43
C GLY A 147 1.66 -7.32 -7.93
N ARG A 148 2.24 -7.78 -9.04
CA ARG A 148 1.80 -9.02 -9.67
C ARG A 148 2.90 -10.09 -9.58
N ASP A 149 2.52 -11.26 -9.10
CA ASP A 149 3.34 -12.47 -9.16
C ASP A 149 2.54 -13.53 -9.94
N GLY A 150 3.01 -13.93 -11.12
CA GLY A 150 2.24 -14.85 -11.94
C GLY A 150 2.97 -15.36 -13.18
N THR A 151 3.12 -16.67 -13.27
CA THR A 151 3.51 -17.39 -14.49
C THR A 151 2.25 -17.77 -15.29
N GLY A 152 2.20 -17.45 -16.60
CA GLY A 152 1.20 -18.03 -17.53
C GLY A 152 -0.08 -17.22 -17.81
N VAL A 153 -0.19 -15.99 -17.32
CA VAL A 153 -1.35 -15.11 -17.54
C VAL A 153 -1.14 -14.17 -18.74
N SER A 154 -2.17 -13.74 -19.46
CA SER A 154 -2.02 -12.80 -20.60
C SER A 154 -1.50 -11.42 -20.15
N ASN A 155 -1.01 -10.61 -21.10
CA ASN A 155 -0.62 -9.21 -20.88
C ASN A 155 -1.72 -8.49 -20.08
N ALA A 156 -1.38 -7.97 -18.91
CA ALA A 156 -2.33 -7.28 -18.05
C ALA A 156 -1.63 -6.15 -17.29
N SER A 157 -2.27 -4.99 -17.25
CA SER A 157 -1.79 -3.80 -16.55
C SER A 157 -2.32 -3.75 -15.13
N PHE A 158 -1.44 -3.60 -14.15
CA PHE A 158 -1.83 -3.40 -12.76
C PHE A 158 -1.48 -1.97 -12.34
N ASP A 159 -2.50 -1.21 -11.98
CA ASP A 159 -2.36 0.17 -11.57
C ASP A 159 -2.62 0.30 -10.06
N VAL A 160 -1.69 0.90 -9.34
CA VAL A 160 -1.84 1.22 -7.92
C VAL A 160 -1.64 2.71 -7.70
N THR A 161 -2.56 3.32 -6.96
CA THR A 161 -2.49 4.72 -6.57
C THR A 161 -2.52 4.84 -5.05
N PHE A 162 -1.56 5.57 -4.50
CA PHE A 162 -1.52 6.02 -3.13
C PHE A 162 -1.76 7.52 -3.11
N GLN A 163 -2.85 7.95 -2.47
CA GLN A 163 -3.15 9.35 -2.29
C GLN A 163 -3.37 9.64 -0.80
N PHE A 164 -2.76 10.74 -0.33
CA PHE A 164 -2.86 11.15 1.08
C PHE A 164 -2.44 10.05 2.08
N CYS A 165 -1.56 9.14 1.64
CA CYS A 165 -1.09 8.03 2.44
C CYS A 165 0.14 8.41 3.26
N GLU A 166 0.38 7.63 4.29
CA GLU A 166 1.56 7.74 5.14
C GLU A 166 2.15 6.35 5.29
N PHE A 167 3.44 6.23 5.00
CA PHE A 167 4.20 5.01 5.14
C PHE A 167 5.19 5.23 6.28
N TYR A 168 5.02 4.49 7.36
CA TYR A 168 5.88 4.56 8.52
C TYR A 168 6.53 3.20 8.74
N ASN A 169 7.86 3.19 8.70
CA ASN A 169 8.67 2.02 8.98
C ASN A 169 8.24 0.80 8.12
N ILE A 170 8.25 0.96 6.81
CA ILE A 170 8.22 -0.17 5.88
C ILE A 170 9.66 -0.66 5.74
N PHE A 171 9.93 -1.93 5.97
CA PHE A 171 11.30 -2.44 6.00
C PHE A 171 11.42 -3.84 5.42
N LYS A 172 12.67 -4.27 5.20
CA LYS A 172 13.00 -5.68 4.93
C LYS A 172 14.19 -6.09 5.78
N THR A 173 14.14 -7.31 6.27
CA THR A 173 15.15 -7.98 7.11
C THR A 173 15.98 -8.99 6.32
N THR A 174 15.53 -9.38 5.12
CA THR A 174 16.26 -10.28 4.21
C THR A 174 16.68 -9.56 2.92
N THR A 175 17.58 -10.19 2.14
CA THR A 175 18.03 -9.63 0.86
C THR A 175 16.90 -9.56 -0.17
N ASN A 176 15.94 -10.47 -0.08
CA ASN A 176 14.80 -10.56 -0.99
C ASN A 176 13.56 -9.90 -0.37
N GLY A 177 12.76 -9.24 -1.19
CA GLY A 177 11.59 -8.51 -0.72
C GLY A 177 11.62 -7.06 -1.17
N PHE A 178 10.45 -6.55 -1.50
CA PHE A 178 10.26 -5.21 -2.03
C PHE A 178 8.81 -4.79 -1.80
N VAL A 179 8.64 -3.49 -1.59
CA VAL A 179 7.31 -2.93 -1.32
C VAL A 179 6.46 -3.00 -2.60
N PHE A 180 7.04 -2.57 -3.72
CA PHE A 180 6.38 -2.60 -5.01
C PHE A 180 7.20 -3.35 -6.05
N GLY A 181 6.52 -4.12 -6.90
CA GLY A 181 7.20 -4.80 -7.98
C GLY A 181 6.30 -5.70 -8.81
N HIS A 182 6.92 -6.46 -9.69
CA HIS A 182 6.27 -7.42 -10.59
C HIS A 182 7.32 -8.46 -10.85
N ARG A 183 6.91 -9.70 -10.77
CA ARG A 183 7.74 -10.83 -11.14
C ARG A 183 7.10 -11.55 -12.31
N ARG A 184 7.77 -11.54 -13.46
CA ARG A 184 7.41 -12.44 -14.55
C ARG A 184 8.65 -13.01 -15.21
N ALA A 185 8.62 -14.32 -15.42
CA ALA A 185 9.72 -15.09 -16.00
C ALA A 185 9.54 -15.35 -17.51
N SER A 186 8.58 -14.72 -18.20
CA SER A 186 8.36 -14.95 -19.63
C SER A 186 7.86 -13.70 -20.35
N ASP A 187 8.40 -13.48 -21.56
CA ASP A 187 7.98 -12.78 -22.81
C ASP A 187 6.68 -11.95 -22.95
N ALA A 188 5.80 -11.89 -21.95
CA ALA A 188 4.63 -11.02 -22.00
C ALA A 188 5.01 -9.57 -21.67
N SER A 189 4.39 -8.63 -22.38
CA SER A 189 4.49 -7.22 -22.07
C SER A 189 3.45 -6.85 -21.01
N ASN A 190 3.92 -6.44 -19.84
CA ASN A 190 3.05 -5.83 -18.84
C ASN A 190 3.40 -4.35 -18.75
N ASP A 191 2.36 -3.54 -18.62
CA ASP A 191 2.42 -2.09 -18.48
C ASP A 191 1.75 -1.79 -17.14
N SER A 192 2.53 -1.55 -16.09
CA SER A 192 1.99 -1.36 -14.74
C SER A 192 2.38 0.00 -14.21
N THR A 193 1.42 0.66 -13.58
CA THR A 193 1.64 2.00 -13.04
C THR A 193 1.58 2.00 -11.52
N ILE A 194 2.55 2.66 -10.89
CA ILE A 194 2.51 2.99 -9.47
C ILE A 194 2.49 4.51 -9.36
N ARG A 195 1.50 5.04 -8.66
CA ARG A 195 1.32 6.49 -8.44
C ARG A 195 1.35 6.79 -6.95
N PHE A 196 2.18 7.75 -6.56
CA PHE A 196 2.14 8.36 -5.24
C PHE A 196 1.82 9.84 -5.37
N VAL A 197 0.81 10.28 -4.61
CA VAL A 197 0.30 11.64 -4.66
C VAL A 197 0.08 12.14 -3.25
N ASN A 198 0.62 13.32 -2.91
CA ASN A 198 0.39 13.99 -1.62
C ASN A 198 0.61 13.06 -0.41
N SER A 199 1.62 12.21 -0.46
CA SER A 199 1.86 11.16 0.53
C SER A 199 3.22 11.35 1.20
N THR A 200 3.36 10.84 2.42
CA THR A 200 4.62 10.90 3.18
C THR A 200 5.17 9.50 3.36
N TYR A 201 6.46 9.34 3.13
CA TYR A 201 7.20 8.13 3.41
C TYR A 201 8.28 8.44 4.45
N HIS A 202 8.22 7.75 5.59
CA HIS A 202 9.18 7.86 6.68
C HIS A 202 9.79 6.50 7.03
N CYS A 203 11.12 6.46 7.10
CA CYS A 203 11.87 5.33 7.64
C CYS A 203 12.83 5.80 8.73
N ASP A 204 12.61 5.32 9.96
CA ASP A 204 13.44 5.55 11.14
C ASP A 204 14.16 4.28 11.62
N GLN A 205 14.07 3.18 10.85
CA GLN A 205 14.55 1.88 11.30
C GLN A 205 16.09 1.83 11.41
N THR A 206 16.60 2.04 12.62
CA THR A 206 18.02 1.92 12.90
C THR A 206 18.44 0.44 12.83
N GLY A 207 19.41 0.12 11.97
CA GLY A 207 20.02 -1.22 11.92
C GLY A 207 19.35 -2.22 10.99
N ALA A 208 18.49 -1.78 10.05
CA ALA A 208 18.09 -2.61 8.93
C ALA A 208 19.34 -3.18 8.23
N ALA A 209 19.50 -4.50 8.25
CA ALA A 209 20.70 -5.16 7.74
C ALA A 209 20.85 -5.05 6.21
N VAL A 210 19.80 -4.59 5.52
CA VAL A 210 19.73 -4.52 4.06
C VAL A 210 19.08 -3.19 3.64
N PRO A 211 19.64 -2.47 2.65
CA PRO A 211 19.01 -1.28 2.08
C PRO A 211 17.57 -1.58 1.66
N LEU A 212 16.60 -0.78 2.09
CA LEU A 212 15.24 -0.91 1.58
C LEU A 212 15.20 -0.43 0.13
N ALA A 213 14.63 -1.26 -0.75
CA ALA A 213 14.21 -0.90 -2.08
C ALA A 213 12.69 -0.73 -2.07
N VAL A 214 12.20 0.48 -2.28
CA VAL A 214 10.74 0.76 -2.30
C VAL A 214 10.13 0.17 -3.56
N ILE A 215 10.80 0.32 -4.70
CA ILE A 215 10.32 -0.10 -6.00
C ILE A 215 11.42 -0.94 -6.66
N LEU A 216 11.13 -2.21 -6.93
CA LEU A 216 11.94 -3.07 -7.78
C LEU A 216 11.16 -3.39 -9.05
N THR A 217 11.75 -3.11 -10.21
CA THR A 217 11.17 -3.53 -11.49
C THR A 217 11.75 -4.86 -11.93
N GLY A 218 10.88 -5.76 -12.38
CA GLY A 218 11.23 -7.16 -12.66
C GLY A 218 12.42 -7.34 -13.62
N ILE A 219 13.06 -8.49 -13.53
CA ILE A 219 14.29 -8.89 -14.28
C ILE A 219 13.98 -9.25 -15.76
N SER A 220 12.79 -8.94 -16.28
CA SER A 220 12.38 -9.33 -17.63
C SER A 220 12.47 -8.17 -18.62
N ILE A 221 13.07 -8.45 -19.78
CA ILE A 221 13.33 -7.52 -20.90
C ILE A 221 12.07 -6.99 -21.62
N SER A 222 10.86 -7.33 -21.17
CA SER A 222 9.60 -6.94 -21.81
C SER A 222 8.61 -6.25 -20.88
N THR A 223 9.01 -5.86 -19.66
CA THR A 223 8.10 -5.23 -18.69
C THR A 223 8.32 -3.71 -18.66
N TYR A 224 7.25 -2.95 -18.89
CA TYR A 224 7.20 -1.49 -18.78
C TYR A 224 6.61 -1.12 -17.43
N TYR A 225 7.34 -0.27 -16.71
CA TYR A 225 6.86 0.32 -15.48
C TYR A 225 6.80 1.82 -15.59
N HIS A 226 5.69 2.34 -15.11
CA HIS A 226 5.51 3.76 -14.94
C HIS A 226 5.46 4.07 -13.46
N TYR A 227 6.44 4.83 -13.01
CA TYR A 227 6.49 5.37 -11.66
C TYR A 227 6.17 6.86 -11.72
N TYR A 228 5.13 7.24 -11.00
CA TYR A 228 4.70 8.63 -10.85
C TYR A 228 4.75 9.00 -9.38
N ALA A 229 5.47 10.08 -9.06
CA ALA A 229 5.45 10.67 -7.73
C ALA A 229 5.34 12.18 -7.81
N ARG A 230 4.33 12.71 -7.13
CA ARG A 230 4.05 14.14 -7.04
C ARG A 230 3.72 14.52 -5.61
N ASN A 231 4.32 15.61 -5.13
CA ASN A 231 4.12 16.13 -3.78
C ASN A 231 4.40 15.07 -2.70
N MET A 232 5.46 14.30 -2.91
CA MET A 232 5.90 13.31 -1.93
C MET A 232 6.89 13.93 -0.96
N ILE A 233 6.88 13.47 0.28
CA ILE A 233 7.99 13.70 1.21
C ILE A 233 8.58 12.35 1.57
N PHE A 234 9.79 12.08 1.08
CA PHE A 234 10.60 10.93 1.48
C PHE A 234 11.60 11.39 2.54
N PHE A 235 11.40 10.93 3.77
CA PHE A 235 12.18 11.30 4.93
C PHE A 235 12.90 10.07 5.49
N ASN A 236 14.23 10.07 5.42
CA ASN A 236 15.08 8.99 5.91
C ASN A 236 15.97 9.48 7.06
N ASP A 237 15.52 9.38 8.30
CA ASP A 237 16.33 9.73 9.46
C ASP A 237 17.00 8.51 10.15
N SER A 238 16.75 7.30 9.63
CA SER A 238 17.33 6.04 10.13
C SER A 238 18.86 5.97 10.07
N GLY A 239 19.49 6.78 9.21
CA GLY A 239 20.91 6.68 8.86
C GLY A 239 21.27 5.47 7.98
N ALA A 240 20.30 4.64 7.61
CA ALA A 240 20.49 3.50 6.71
C ALA A 240 20.55 3.93 5.25
N THR A 241 21.12 3.07 4.40
CA THR A 241 21.08 3.25 2.94
C THR A 241 19.67 3.02 2.44
N TYR A 242 19.12 4.05 1.79
CA TYR A 242 17.74 4.03 1.32
C TYR A 242 17.70 4.29 -0.20
N THR A 243 17.19 3.33 -0.95
CA THR A 243 17.12 3.37 -2.42
C THR A 243 15.67 3.30 -2.85
N LEU A 244 15.19 4.32 -3.58
CA LEU A 244 13.79 4.31 -4.00
C LEU A 244 13.54 3.28 -5.10
N ILE A 245 14.46 3.22 -6.07
CA ILE A 245 14.32 2.41 -7.27
C ILE A 245 15.59 1.58 -7.45
N GLU A 246 15.44 0.26 -7.45
CA GLU A 246 16.49 -0.71 -7.80
C GLU A 246 16.12 -1.29 -9.19
N THR A 247 16.98 -1.11 -10.21
CA THR A 247 16.61 -1.39 -11.61
C THR A 247 17.19 -2.69 -12.18
N ALA A 248 16.35 -3.41 -12.93
CA ALA A 248 16.76 -4.42 -13.93
C ALA A 248 16.07 -4.26 -15.31
N SER A 249 15.20 -3.25 -15.51
CA SER A 249 14.37 -3.07 -16.73
C SER A 249 14.15 -1.59 -17.14
N GLU A 250 13.42 -1.36 -18.24
CA GLU A 250 12.97 -0.03 -18.70
C GLU A 250 11.90 0.55 -17.76
N ILE A 251 12.20 1.68 -17.12
CA ILE A 251 11.26 2.43 -16.27
C ILE A 251 11.02 3.81 -16.88
N SER A 252 9.76 4.17 -17.05
CA SER A 252 9.34 5.55 -17.23
C SER A 252 9.14 6.18 -15.86
N GLN A 253 9.98 7.17 -15.53
CA GLN A 253 9.89 7.90 -14.26
C GLN A 253 9.35 9.30 -14.55
N ASP A 254 8.31 9.69 -13.82
CA ASP A 254 7.77 11.05 -13.76
C ASP A 254 7.66 11.45 -12.29
N ASP A 255 8.77 11.97 -11.79
CA ASP A 255 8.96 12.37 -10.41
C ASP A 255 9.22 13.87 -10.35
N ASP A 256 8.38 14.63 -9.65
CA ASP A 256 8.50 16.07 -9.60
C ASP A 256 7.78 16.63 -8.37
N TYR A 257 8.15 17.85 -7.96
CA TYR A 257 7.58 18.52 -6.78
C TYR A 257 7.64 17.67 -5.50
N SER A 258 8.66 16.82 -5.35
CA SER A 258 8.82 15.93 -4.20
C SER A 258 10.10 16.25 -3.41
N ASP A 259 10.14 15.90 -2.13
CA ASP A 259 11.30 16.07 -1.26
C ASP A 259 11.97 14.73 -0.94
N TYR A 260 13.29 14.68 -1.06
CA TYR A 260 14.12 13.48 -0.92
C TYR A 260 15.17 13.65 0.19
N TYR A 261 14.71 13.92 1.40
CA TYR A 261 15.60 14.22 2.52
C TYR A 261 16.35 12.96 2.98
N LEU A 262 17.69 13.04 2.94
CA LEU A 262 18.63 11.99 3.37
C LEU A 262 18.48 10.64 2.65
N MET A 263 17.94 10.65 1.43
CA MET A 263 17.94 9.46 0.57
C MET A 263 19.32 9.20 -0.04
N THR A 264 19.76 7.93 -0.07
CA THR A 264 21.08 7.57 -0.62
C THR A 264 21.07 7.54 -2.13
N ASN A 265 20.04 6.92 -2.71
CA ASN A 265 19.82 6.83 -4.15
C ASN A 265 18.40 7.29 -4.47
N PRO A 266 18.14 8.62 -4.50
CA PRO A 266 16.88 9.14 -5.00
C PRO A 266 16.73 8.84 -6.50
N PRO A 267 15.50 8.85 -7.05
CA PRO A 267 15.27 8.77 -8.48
C PRO A 267 15.90 9.96 -9.21
N THR A 268 15.86 9.94 -10.54
CA THR A 268 16.23 11.15 -11.29
C THR A 268 15.23 12.25 -10.94
N LEU A 269 15.69 13.26 -10.22
CA LEU A 269 14.84 14.32 -9.71
C LEU A 269 14.26 15.15 -10.86
N GLY A 270 12.94 15.35 -10.85
CA GLY A 270 12.31 16.41 -11.64
C GLY A 270 12.81 17.79 -11.24
N GLY A 271 12.62 18.76 -12.12
CA GLY A 271 13.17 20.11 -11.96
C GLY A 271 12.66 20.86 -10.72
N ASN A 272 11.54 20.44 -10.12
CA ASN A 272 10.94 21.10 -8.94
C ASN A 272 11.07 20.27 -7.66
N SER A 273 11.79 19.15 -7.68
CA SER A 273 12.05 18.34 -6.48
C SER A 273 13.19 18.92 -5.65
N ILE A 274 13.12 18.72 -4.33
CA ILE A 274 14.08 19.23 -3.34
C ILE A 274 14.68 18.09 -2.49
N THR A 275 15.69 18.42 -1.68
CA THR A 275 16.38 17.49 -0.76
C THR A 275 16.60 18.14 0.62
N SER A 276 15.69 19.03 1.00
CA SER A 276 15.86 19.86 2.21
C SER A 276 15.18 19.18 3.39
N ASP A 277 15.57 19.51 4.62
CA ASP A 277 14.88 18.98 5.80
C ASP A 277 13.40 19.42 5.77
N PRO A 278 12.42 18.49 5.78
CA PRO A 278 11.01 18.85 5.75
C PRO A 278 10.55 19.59 7.02
N LEU A 279 11.36 19.62 8.08
CA LEU A 279 11.07 20.31 9.33
C LEU A 279 9.73 19.88 9.92
N PHE A 280 9.55 18.58 10.13
CA PHE A 280 8.40 18.05 10.87
C PHE A 280 8.35 18.61 12.30
N MET A 281 7.13 18.73 12.85
CA MET A 281 6.93 19.21 14.22
C MET A 281 7.66 18.31 15.22
N ASP A 282 7.38 17.00 15.17
CA ASP A 282 8.01 15.97 15.98
C ASP A 282 7.90 14.60 15.27
N SER A 283 8.86 14.26 14.41
CA SER A 283 8.87 12.98 13.71
C SER A 283 9.03 11.79 14.67
N SER A 284 9.74 11.98 15.78
CA SER A 284 9.98 10.93 16.78
C SER A 284 8.72 10.47 17.53
N SER A 285 7.68 11.31 17.54
CA SER A 285 6.37 11.02 18.14
C SER A 285 5.28 10.78 17.09
N ASN A 286 5.63 10.45 15.84
CA ASN A 286 4.70 10.30 14.72
C ASN A 286 3.86 11.57 14.41
N ASN A 287 4.41 12.76 14.63
CA ASN A 287 3.78 14.03 14.28
C ASN A 287 4.43 14.67 13.05
N TYR A 288 3.97 14.24 11.88
CA TYR A 288 4.46 14.67 10.57
C TYR A 288 3.80 15.95 10.04
N ASN A 289 3.20 16.75 10.92
CA ASN A 289 2.80 18.10 10.52
C ASN A 289 4.05 18.93 10.24
N LEU A 290 4.02 19.71 9.15
CA LEU A 290 5.12 20.59 8.78
C LEU A 290 5.17 21.81 9.70
N ARG A 291 6.37 22.21 10.14
CA ARG A 291 6.56 23.51 10.79
C ARG A 291 6.28 24.66 9.81
N PRO A 292 5.82 25.84 10.26
CA PRO A 292 5.56 26.99 9.37
C PRO A 292 6.74 27.44 8.51
N THR A 293 7.96 27.08 8.89
CA THR A 293 9.21 27.40 8.16
C THR A 293 9.70 26.26 7.28
N SER A 294 8.93 25.18 7.15
CA SER A 294 9.30 24.03 6.32
C SER A 294 9.50 24.44 4.86
N PRO A 295 10.58 23.97 4.20
CA PRO A 295 10.80 24.19 2.78
C PRO A 295 9.78 23.45 1.90
N CYS A 296 9.07 22.45 2.44
CA CYS A 296 8.04 21.70 1.72
C CYS A 296 6.71 22.48 1.61
N ILE A 297 6.52 23.52 2.43
CA ILE A 297 5.31 24.36 2.34
C ILE A 297 5.34 25.14 1.02
N ASN A 298 4.28 24.99 0.22
CA ASN A 298 4.13 25.56 -1.12
C ASN A 298 5.18 25.09 -2.15
N ALA A 299 5.96 24.06 -1.85
CA ALA A 299 6.86 23.43 -2.82
C ALA A 299 6.13 22.46 -3.76
N GLY A 300 4.90 22.06 -3.42
CA GLY A 300 4.07 21.18 -4.23
C GLY A 300 3.36 21.88 -5.39
N THR A 301 2.69 21.09 -6.22
CA THR A 301 1.77 21.55 -7.27
C THR A 301 0.35 21.05 -7.04
N ALA A 302 -0.65 21.68 -7.67
CA ALA A 302 -1.98 21.09 -7.73
C ALA A 302 -1.93 19.81 -8.56
N VAL A 303 -2.37 18.70 -7.98
CA VAL A 303 -2.49 17.40 -8.67
C VAL A 303 -3.98 17.16 -8.90
N VAL A 304 -4.35 16.86 -10.14
CA VAL A 304 -5.72 16.55 -10.56
C VAL A 304 -5.90 15.04 -10.62
#